data_AF-A0A1Y2XE09-F1
#
_entry.id   AF-A0A1Y2XE09-F1
#
_cell.length_a   1.000
_cell.length_b   1.000
_cell.length_c   1.000
_cell.angle_alpha   90.00
_cell.angle_beta   90.00
_cell.angle_gamma   90.00
#
_symmetry.space_group_name_H-M   'P 1'
#
loop_
_entity.id
_entity.type
_entity.pdbx_description
1 polymer ?
#
loop_
_entity_poly.entity_id
_entity_poly.type
_entity_poly.pdbx_seq_one_letter_code
_entity_poly.pdbx_strand_id
1 'polypeptide(L)'
;MLQEFLAFHTQHNLPLHLTTHNYIDSIPDSRMKFTHQARNNRPAQFRRTRDTFKDLAKAATSAAMDDYEAELESGHRDPNFVRIPGALSIYETWTCTTDPSILPDPVGEPVLYNRARDLYRITDTSTVDKSYLDANNNNAFIKNPLELYHWYQGELRTPILDFDHDDTIPAIRRACAALRDNFRIHKPTSGIRAGLHIHFGQEAGWTLLHLKKFATLWLILEESLEYLHRVDRSDGSNTYSLPNREESEFGKELAGKKGVILLSDIENIDPLVYTDNMKEKDEHLLSSSEEYKAHVQEPVRRMIDEIWKHIDITNLCEGLTSDTSGATTYIRFRISGHVQSDRGLGLTDTIEIRIMQGTLDADHVEHWMKICERLITWSRDSTPREFRDGLQSILSGNQGLEDAIGVSTASMDWFRSRVPYLNEEDTPEDQDSHFQYPDNDRVDWVDPFMVPGYRDTHQAQAE
;
A
#
# COMPACT_ATOMS: atom_id res chain seq x y z
N MET A 1 37.53 -18.39 6.88
CA MET A 1 36.51 -17.68 6.09
C MET A 1 35.14 -18.35 6.14
N LEU A 2 34.85 -19.46 5.45
CA LEU A 2 33.49 -20.06 5.50
C LEU A 2 33.07 -20.43 6.93
N GLN A 3 33.94 -21.11 7.69
CA GLN A 3 33.67 -21.46 9.08
C GLN A 3 33.47 -20.24 9.99
N GLU A 4 34.21 -19.14 9.74
CA GLU A 4 34.01 -17.87 10.47
C GLU A 4 32.70 -17.19 10.09
N PHE A 5 32.29 -17.29 8.82
CA PHE A 5 31.01 -16.79 8.33
C PHE A 5 29.85 -17.55 9.00
N LEU A 6 29.89 -18.88 9.01
CA LEU A 6 28.87 -19.71 9.68
C LEU A 6 28.86 -19.49 11.20
N ALA A 7 30.03 -19.37 11.83
CA ALA A 7 30.15 -19.08 13.26
C ALA A 7 29.61 -17.69 13.61
N PHE A 8 29.81 -16.68 12.75
CA PHE A 8 29.23 -15.35 12.92
C PHE A 8 27.70 -15.41 12.89
N HIS A 9 27.11 -16.09 11.90
CA HIS A 9 25.67 -16.29 11.84
C HIS A 9 25.12 -16.96 13.11
N THR A 10 25.80 -18.02 13.57
CA THR A 10 25.42 -18.75 14.79
C THR A 10 25.54 -17.88 16.04
N GLN A 11 26.67 -17.19 16.22
CA GLN A 11 26.95 -16.36 17.41
C GLN A 11 25.98 -15.18 17.53
N HIS A 12 25.53 -14.64 16.40
CA HIS A 12 24.64 -13.48 16.34
C HIS A 12 23.18 -13.85 16.12
N ASN A 13 22.83 -15.14 16.12
CA ASN A 13 21.49 -15.64 15.86
C ASN A 13 20.89 -15.09 14.55
N LEU A 14 21.71 -15.03 13.50
CA LEU A 14 21.33 -14.54 12.17
C LEU A 14 20.99 -15.74 11.27
N PRO A 15 19.75 -15.85 10.76
CA PRO A 15 19.36 -16.96 9.90
C PRO A 15 20.20 -16.99 8.62
N LEU A 16 20.83 -18.12 8.35
CA LEU A 16 21.77 -18.24 7.24
C LEU A 16 21.07 -18.07 5.88
N HIS A 17 19.87 -18.62 5.73
CA HIS A 17 19.06 -18.52 4.49
C HIS A 17 18.65 -17.09 4.13
N LEU A 18 18.73 -16.14 5.09
CA LEU A 18 18.48 -14.72 4.87
C LEU A 18 19.76 -13.95 4.50
N THR A 19 20.81 -14.60 4.01
CA THR A 19 22.05 -13.90 3.62
C THR A 19 22.10 -13.69 2.12
N THR A 20 22.20 -12.43 1.67
CA THR A 20 22.16 -12.12 0.22
C THR A 20 23.48 -12.48 -0.49
N HIS A 21 23.37 -12.80 -1.78
CA HIS A 21 24.54 -13.00 -2.63
C HIS A 21 25.45 -11.76 -2.68
N ASN A 22 24.87 -10.55 -2.71
CA ASN A 22 25.63 -9.30 -2.68
C ASN A 22 26.44 -9.14 -1.39
N TYR A 23 25.84 -9.48 -0.24
CA TYR A 23 26.55 -9.46 1.03
C TYR A 23 27.70 -10.48 1.02
N ILE A 24 27.45 -11.73 0.59
CA ILE A 24 28.49 -12.76 0.43
C ILE A 24 29.61 -12.28 -0.49
N ASP A 25 29.25 -11.61 -1.59
CA ASP A 25 30.19 -11.11 -2.57
C ASP A 25 31.08 -9.97 -2.04
N SER A 26 30.59 -9.20 -1.06
CA SER A 26 31.31 -8.09 -0.40
C SER A 26 32.28 -8.53 0.71
N ILE A 27 32.09 -9.72 1.30
CA ILE A 27 32.89 -10.18 2.46
C ILE A 27 34.37 -10.36 2.11
N PRO A 28 34.76 -11.00 0.99
CA PRO A 28 36.17 -11.13 0.64
C PRO A 28 36.83 -9.78 0.37
N ASP A 29 36.10 -8.85 -0.22
CA ASP A 29 36.61 -7.53 -0.59
C ASP A 29 36.85 -6.65 0.65
N SER A 30 36.06 -6.83 1.71
CA SER A 30 36.22 -6.13 2.99
C SER A 30 37.27 -6.76 3.93
N ARG A 31 37.42 -8.09 3.92
CA ARG A 31 38.36 -8.81 4.82
C ARG A 31 39.75 -9.06 4.23
N MET A 32 39.90 -9.17 2.92
CA MET A 32 41.21 -9.32 2.27
C MET A 32 41.81 -7.94 1.91
N LYS A 33 42.00 -7.07 2.91
CA LYS A 33 42.72 -5.80 2.67
C LYS A 33 44.19 -6.10 2.34
N PHE A 34 44.59 -5.68 1.14
CA PHE A 34 45.95 -5.83 0.61
C PHE A 34 46.99 -5.20 1.56
N THR A 35 47.83 -6.00 2.21
CA THR A 35 49.16 -5.51 2.58
C THR A 35 50.01 -5.44 1.31
N HIS A 36 50.65 -4.28 1.09
CA HIS A 36 51.36 -3.94 -0.15
C HIS A 36 52.46 -4.96 -0.57
N GLN A 37 52.86 -5.88 0.33
CA GLN A 37 53.85 -6.94 0.10
C GLN A 37 53.29 -8.17 -0.66
N ALA A 38 51.97 -8.39 -0.72
CA ALA A 38 51.39 -9.58 -1.36
C ALA A 38 51.21 -9.47 -2.88
N ARG A 39 51.36 -8.25 -3.46
CA ARG A 39 51.15 -7.98 -4.89
C ARG A 39 52.05 -8.78 -5.83
N ASN A 40 53.22 -9.22 -5.36
CA ASN A 40 54.25 -9.71 -6.27
C ASN A 40 54.34 -11.22 -6.44
N ASN A 41 53.57 -12.06 -5.72
CA ASN A 41 53.80 -13.51 -5.83
C ASN A 41 52.63 -14.46 -6.08
N ARG A 42 51.34 -14.22 -5.78
CA ARG A 42 50.29 -15.25 -6.09
C ARG A 42 48.85 -14.74 -6.40
N PRO A 43 48.63 -13.84 -7.38
CA PRO A 43 47.28 -13.32 -7.70
C PRO A 43 46.24 -14.38 -8.09
N ALA A 44 46.68 -15.50 -8.66
CA ALA A 44 45.80 -16.59 -9.07
C ALA A 44 45.32 -17.46 -7.90
N GLN A 45 46.12 -17.59 -6.83
CA GLN A 45 45.73 -18.38 -5.67
C GLN A 45 44.70 -17.62 -4.82
N PHE A 46 44.84 -16.30 -4.69
CA PHE A 46 43.88 -15.46 -3.97
C PHE A 46 42.50 -15.40 -4.65
N ARG A 47 42.46 -15.22 -5.98
CA ARG A 47 41.21 -15.27 -6.74
C ARG A 47 40.47 -16.60 -6.53
N ARG A 48 41.19 -17.72 -6.65
CA ARG A 48 40.61 -19.05 -6.37
C ARG A 48 40.04 -19.13 -4.95
N THR A 49 40.78 -18.71 -3.93
CA THR A 49 40.29 -18.73 -2.55
C THR A 49 39.04 -17.87 -2.35
N ARG A 50 38.96 -16.70 -3.00
CA ARG A 50 37.78 -15.82 -2.96
C ARG A 50 36.58 -16.50 -3.60
N ASP A 51 36.76 -17.00 -4.81
CA ASP A 51 35.67 -17.58 -5.60
C ASP A 51 35.18 -18.87 -4.92
N THR A 52 36.08 -19.70 -4.40
CA THR A 52 35.73 -20.87 -3.57
C THR A 52 34.95 -20.50 -2.31
N PHE A 53 35.28 -19.39 -1.63
CA PHE A 53 34.47 -18.94 -0.50
C PHE A 53 33.06 -18.52 -0.95
N LYS A 54 32.94 -17.75 -2.02
CA LYS A 54 31.65 -17.28 -2.55
C LYS A 54 30.76 -18.46 -2.91
N ASP A 55 31.30 -19.44 -3.64
CA ASP A 55 30.56 -20.63 -4.06
C ASP A 55 30.06 -21.44 -2.85
N LEU A 56 30.94 -21.68 -1.87
CA LEU A 56 30.57 -22.45 -0.69
C LEU A 56 29.60 -21.71 0.24
N ALA A 57 29.75 -20.39 0.38
CA ALA A 57 28.83 -19.58 1.17
C ALA A 57 27.44 -19.52 0.51
N LYS A 58 27.37 -19.33 -0.82
CA LYS A 58 26.13 -19.38 -1.59
C LYS A 58 25.46 -20.75 -1.50
N ALA A 59 26.23 -21.83 -1.63
CA ALA A 59 25.70 -23.19 -1.46
C ALA A 59 25.15 -23.44 -0.04
N ALA A 60 25.84 -22.94 0.99
CA ALA A 60 25.38 -23.06 2.38
C ALA A 60 24.11 -22.25 2.66
N THR A 61 23.97 -21.06 2.07
CA THR A 61 22.74 -20.26 2.17
C THR A 61 21.58 -20.90 1.41
N SER A 62 21.83 -21.50 0.25
CA SER A 62 20.81 -22.26 -0.50
C SER A 62 20.36 -23.50 0.26
N ALA A 63 21.28 -24.30 0.82
CA ALA A 63 20.91 -25.47 1.62
C ALA A 63 20.13 -25.10 2.88
N ALA A 64 20.51 -24.00 3.56
CA ALA A 64 19.74 -23.50 4.70
C ALA A 64 18.36 -22.98 4.31
N MET A 65 18.19 -22.50 3.08
CA MET A 65 16.87 -22.15 2.53
C MET A 65 16.07 -23.42 2.30
N ASP A 66 16.64 -24.45 1.66
CA ASP A 66 15.97 -25.73 1.44
C ASP A 66 15.51 -26.38 2.77
N ASP A 67 16.34 -26.35 3.81
CA ASP A 67 15.99 -26.85 5.15
C ASP A 67 14.86 -26.03 5.81
N TYR A 68 14.91 -24.70 5.69
CA TYR A 68 13.87 -23.81 6.17
C TYR A 68 12.55 -24.01 5.41
N GLU A 69 12.62 -24.25 4.11
CA GLU A 69 11.47 -24.56 3.25
C GLU A 69 10.80 -25.87 3.67
N ALA A 70 11.60 -26.90 3.95
CA ALA A 70 11.10 -28.17 4.47
C ALA A 70 10.46 -28.03 5.86
N GLU A 71 10.99 -27.15 6.72
CA GLU A 71 10.38 -26.84 8.03
C GLU A 71 9.04 -26.11 7.86
N LEU A 72 8.95 -25.15 6.93
CA LEU A 72 7.72 -24.42 6.63
C LEU A 72 6.64 -25.31 5.98
N GLU A 73 7.01 -26.32 5.20
CA GLU A 73 6.07 -27.29 4.62
C GLU A 73 5.30 -28.11 5.67
N SER A 74 5.76 -28.13 6.93
CA SER A 74 5.06 -28.75 8.06
C SER A 74 3.96 -27.88 8.70
N GLY A 75 3.81 -26.62 8.27
CA GLY A 75 2.86 -25.63 8.79
C GLY A 75 1.45 -25.69 8.18
N HIS A 76 0.47 -25.10 8.89
CA HIS A 76 -0.89 -24.90 8.37
C HIS A 76 -0.89 -23.72 7.36
N ARG A 77 -0.69 -24.02 6.08
CA ARG A 77 -0.77 -23.04 4.98
C ARG A 77 -2.21 -22.91 4.48
N ASP A 78 -2.59 -21.71 4.06
CA ASP A 78 -3.84 -21.53 3.31
C ASP A 78 -3.70 -22.24 1.94
N PRO A 79 -4.69 -23.04 1.52
CA PRO A 79 -4.61 -23.76 0.25
C PRO A 79 -4.53 -22.84 -0.98
N ASN A 80 -4.94 -21.57 -0.86
CA ASN A 80 -4.89 -20.58 -1.94
C ASN A 80 -3.65 -19.67 -1.86
N PHE A 81 -2.69 -19.98 -0.99
CA PHE A 81 -1.46 -19.21 -0.85
C PHE A 81 -0.56 -19.32 -2.09
N VAL A 82 -0.12 -18.18 -2.61
CA VAL A 82 0.91 -18.09 -3.65
C VAL A 82 2.27 -17.83 -3.02
N ARG A 83 3.20 -18.73 -3.30
CA ARG A 83 4.56 -18.63 -2.79
C ARG A 83 5.37 -17.59 -3.58
N ILE A 84 5.68 -16.47 -2.94
CA ILE A 84 6.62 -15.48 -3.47
C ILE A 84 7.99 -15.65 -2.78
N PRO A 85 9.09 -15.86 -3.53
CA PRO A 85 10.43 -15.94 -2.95
C PRO A 85 10.75 -14.71 -2.09
N GLY A 86 11.17 -14.93 -0.84
CA GLY A 86 11.50 -13.87 0.11
C GLY A 86 10.32 -13.33 0.94
N ALA A 87 9.08 -13.78 0.66
CA ALA A 87 7.94 -13.48 1.52
C ALA A 87 8.10 -14.11 2.90
N LEU A 88 7.70 -13.38 3.94
CA LEU A 88 7.68 -13.88 5.32
C LEU A 88 6.57 -14.92 5.51
N SER A 89 6.80 -15.90 6.38
CA SER A 89 5.84 -16.97 6.67
C SER A 89 4.50 -16.49 7.25
N ILE A 90 4.46 -15.26 7.79
CA ILE A 90 3.22 -14.60 8.25
C ILE A 90 2.21 -14.36 7.11
N TYR A 91 2.65 -14.46 5.85
CA TYR A 91 1.83 -14.32 4.65
C TYR A 91 1.39 -15.67 4.06
N GLU A 92 1.68 -16.79 4.71
CA GLU A 92 1.27 -18.14 4.25
C GLU A 92 -0.14 -18.54 4.72
N THR A 93 -0.70 -17.80 5.69
CA THR A 93 -2.02 -18.03 6.28
C THR A 93 -2.67 -16.71 6.64
N TRP A 94 -3.97 -16.74 6.89
CA TRP A 94 -4.66 -15.63 7.57
C TRP A 94 -4.02 -15.39 8.94
N THR A 95 -3.59 -14.16 9.19
CA THR A 95 -2.98 -13.76 10.47
C THR A 95 -3.67 -12.54 11.04
N CYS A 96 -3.81 -12.50 12.37
CA CYS A 96 -4.28 -11.33 13.09
C CYS A 96 -3.16 -10.87 14.02
N THR A 97 -2.75 -9.61 13.92
CA THR A 97 -1.72 -9.02 14.77
C THR A 97 -2.22 -7.75 15.44
N THR A 98 -1.61 -7.38 16.56
CA THR A 98 -1.79 -6.04 17.14
C THR A 98 -1.16 -5.00 16.23
N ASP A 99 -1.90 -3.97 15.83
CA ASP A 99 -1.38 -2.87 15.00
C ASP A 99 -0.60 -1.85 15.86
N PRO A 100 0.73 -1.72 15.70
CA PRO A 100 1.52 -0.76 16.46
C PRO A 100 1.39 0.69 15.96
N SER A 101 0.83 0.93 14.77
CA SER A 101 0.70 2.26 14.16
C SER A 101 -0.42 3.12 14.77
N ILE A 102 -1.25 2.52 15.63
CA ILE A 102 -2.33 3.17 16.39
C ILE A 102 -2.02 3.15 17.90
N LEU A 103 -0.75 2.93 18.28
CA LEU A 103 -0.31 3.24 19.63
C LEU A 103 -0.45 4.75 19.86
N PRO A 104 -1.07 5.21 20.97
CA PRO A 104 -1.16 6.62 21.25
C PRO A 104 0.25 7.23 21.34
N ASP A 105 0.43 8.33 20.61
CA ASP A 105 1.66 9.11 20.48
C ASP A 105 2.42 9.24 21.83
N PRO A 106 3.76 9.01 21.90
CA PRO A 106 4.52 9.16 23.14
C PRO A 106 4.65 10.60 23.65
N VAL A 107 4.08 11.60 22.97
CA VAL A 107 4.39 13.01 23.25
C VAL A 107 3.29 13.69 24.07
N GLY A 108 3.49 13.74 25.38
CA GLY A 108 3.31 15.00 26.11
C GLY A 108 2.23 15.11 27.20
N GLU A 109 1.33 14.16 27.37
CA GLU A 109 0.31 14.22 28.46
C GLU A 109 0.24 12.87 29.19
N PRO A 110 0.32 12.84 30.54
CA PRO A 110 0.25 11.61 31.33
C PRO A 110 -1.20 11.12 31.43
N VAL A 111 -1.79 10.66 30.33
CA VAL A 111 -3.08 9.98 30.34
C VAL A 111 -2.84 8.49 30.57
N LEU A 112 -2.90 8.08 31.84
CA LEU A 112 -3.28 6.74 32.31
C LEU A 112 -2.68 5.53 31.55
N TYR A 113 -1.36 5.53 31.38
CA TYR A 113 -0.58 4.44 30.77
C TYR A 113 -0.66 3.06 31.47
N ASN A 114 -1.39 2.94 32.59
CA ASN A 114 -1.46 1.72 33.40
C ASN A 114 -2.72 0.85 33.16
N ARG A 115 -3.65 1.21 32.27
CA ARG A 115 -4.84 0.36 32.01
C ARG A 115 -4.68 -0.62 30.85
N ALA A 116 -3.62 -0.53 30.05
CA ALA A 116 -3.41 -1.39 28.88
C ALA A 116 -2.91 -2.81 29.22
N ARG A 117 -2.53 -3.09 30.49
CA ARG A 117 -2.01 -4.41 30.90
C ARG A 117 -2.99 -5.28 31.67
N ASP A 118 -4.15 -4.76 32.06
CA ASP A 118 -5.16 -5.48 32.84
C ASP A 118 -6.51 -5.47 32.08
N LEU A 119 -6.69 -6.36 31.09
CA LEU A 119 -7.90 -6.37 30.26
C LEU A 119 -8.35 -7.80 29.92
N TYR A 120 -9.27 -8.37 30.71
CA TYR A 120 -10.19 -9.43 30.26
C TYR A 120 -11.44 -9.46 31.16
N ARG A 121 -12.43 -8.60 30.91
CA ARG A 121 -13.85 -8.88 31.21
C ARG A 121 -14.76 -7.83 30.59
N ILE A 122 -15.59 -8.22 29.64
CA ILE A 122 -16.85 -7.53 29.36
C ILE A 122 -17.85 -8.10 30.36
N THR A 123 -18.39 -7.27 31.26
CA THR A 123 -19.55 -7.66 32.07
C THR A 123 -20.81 -7.32 31.29
N ASP A 124 -21.79 -8.23 31.26
CA ASP A 124 -23.10 -8.10 30.59
C ASP A 124 -23.92 -6.83 30.96
N THR A 125 -23.41 -5.99 31.85
CA THR A 125 -24.06 -4.80 32.40
C THR A 125 -23.42 -3.49 31.96
N SER A 126 -22.55 -3.45 30.95
CA SER A 126 -22.06 -2.17 30.40
C SER A 126 -23.15 -1.51 29.57
N THR A 127 -24.20 -1.02 30.25
CA THR A 127 -25.13 -0.06 29.68
C THR A 127 -24.35 1.22 29.39
N VAL A 128 -24.34 1.67 28.15
CA VAL A 128 -23.91 3.03 27.79
C VAL A 128 -24.58 3.98 28.77
N ASP A 129 -23.79 4.79 29.48
CA ASP A 129 -24.34 5.76 30.42
C ASP A 129 -25.23 6.73 29.63
N LYS A 130 -26.55 6.61 29.83
CA LYS A 130 -27.56 7.42 29.13
C LYS A 130 -27.41 8.91 29.42
N SER A 131 -26.59 9.33 30.38
CA SER A 131 -26.27 10.75 30.59
C SER A 131 -25.44 11.37 29.46
N TYR A 132 -24.78 10.55 28.61
CA TYR A 132 -24.15 10.99 27.36
C TYR A 132 -25.13 11.04 26.18
N LEU A 133 -26.32 10.46 26.33
CA LEU A 133 -27.42 10.51 25.37
C LEU A 133 -28.37 11.62 25.83
N ASP A 134 -28.12 12.86 25.43
CA ASP A 134 -29.01 13.96 25.77
C ASP A 134 -30.38 13.73 25.13
N ALA A 135 -31.36 13.34 25.95
CA ALA A 135 -32.68 12.87 25.53
C ALA A 135 -33.53 13.93 24.79
N ASN A 136 -33.06 15.18 24.74
CA ASN A 136 -33.71 16.29 24.05
C ASN A 136 -33.02 16.70 22.75
N ASN A 137 -31.93 16.04 22.37
CA ASN A 137 -31.13 16.42 21.22
C ASN A 137 -30.73 15.15 20.46
N ASN A 138 -31.61 14.67 19.58
CA ASN A 138 -31.35 13.53 18.68
C ASN A 138 -30.10 13.70 17.78
N ASN A 139 -29.46 14.88 17.83
CA ASN A 139 -28.22 15.24 17.13
C ASN A 139 -27.07 15.62 18.08
N ALA A 140 -27.14 15.35 19.39
CA ALA A 140 -25.96 15.42 20.25
C ALA A 140 -25.05 14.24 19.89
N PHE A 141 -24.27 14.43 18.80
CA PHE A 141 -23.22 13.54 18.36
C PHE A 141 -22.46 13.04 19.57
N ILE A 142 -22.48 11.73 19.80
CA ILE A 142 -21.36 11.09 20.46
C ILE A 142 -20.19 11.37 19.53
N LYS A 143 -19.45 12.45 19.83
CA LYS A 143 -18.42 13.00 18.96
C LYS A 143 -17.31 11.99 18.73
N ASN A 144 -17.18 11.00 19.61
CA ASN A 144 -16.13 10.01 19.53
C ASN A 144 -16.55 8.65 20.12
N PRO A 145 -16.85 7.63 19.29
CA PRO A 145 -17.06 6.24 19.75
C PRO A 145 -15.90 5.71 20.61
N LEU A 146 -14.70 6.28 20.50
CA LEU A 146 -13.53 5.94 21.32
C LEU A 146 -13.76 6.16 22.83
N GLU A 147 -14.71 7.02 23.20
CA GLU A 147 -15.01 7.33 24.61
C GLU A 147 -16.02 6.33 25.23
N LEU A 148 -16.72 5.54 24.41
CA LEU A 148 -17.81 4.66 24.86
C LEU A 148 -17.38 3.22 25.13
N TYR A 149 -16.36 2.73 24.42
CA TYR A 149 -15.98 1.32 24.42
C TYR A 149 -14.52 1.13 24.80
N HIS A 150 -14.23 -0.05 25.32
CA HIS A 150 -12.86 -0.56 25.34
C HIS A 150 -12.57 -1.16 23.95
N TRP A 151 -11.71 -0.48 23.20
CA TRP A 151 -11.34 -0.89 21.86
C TRP A 151 -10.18 -1.87 21.87
N TYR A 152 -10.28 -2.90 21.04
CA TYR A 152 -9.18 -3.80 20.71
C TYR A 152 -8.72 -3.47 19.29
N GLN A 153 -7.43 -3.17 19.14
CA GLN A 153 -6.83 -2.90 17.84
C GLN A 153 -6.31 -4.21 17.27
N GLY A 154 -6.67 -4.49 16.02
CA GLY A 154 -6.21 -5.68 15.31
C GLY A 154 -6.08 -5.39 13.83
N GLU A 155 -5.02 -5.91 13.23
CA GLU A 155 -4.81 -5.95 11.79
C GLU A 155 -4.99 -7.40 11.35
N LEU A 156 -6.03 -7.67 10.55
CA LEU A 156 -6.20 -8.93 9.86
C LEU A 156 -5.49 -8.86 8.52
N ARG A 157 -4.64 -9.84 8.23
CA ARG A 157 -3.93 -9.97 6.95
C ARG A 157 -4.34 -11.26 6.26
N THR A 158 -4.55 -11.16 4.96
CA THR A 158 -4.70 -12.32 4.08
C THR A 158 -3.35 -13.02 3.92
N PRO A 159 -3.33 -14.31 3.54
CA PRO A 159 -2.16 -14.84 2.85
C PRO A 159 -1.91 -14.06 1.54
N ILE A 160 -0.76 -14.26 0.90
CA ILE A 160 -0.58 -13.83 -0.49
C ILE A 160 -1.51 -14.69 -1.36
N LEU A 161 -2.47 -14.04 -2.01
CA LEU A 161 -3.48 -14.70 -2.83
C LEU A 161 -3.19 -14.44 -4.31
N ASP A 162 -3.47 -15.44 -5.15
CA ASP A 162 -3.56 -15.25 -6.60
C ASP A 162 -4.84 -14.48 -6.90
N PHE A 163 -4.72 -13.29 -7.50
CA PHE A 163 -5.88 -12.48 -7.84
C PHE A 163 -6.86 -13.21 -8.77
N ASP A 164 -6.34 -13.99 -9.72
CA ASP A 164 -7.12 -14.66 -10.76
C ASP A 164 -7.69 -16.02 -10.32
N HIS A 165 -7.34 -16.48 -9.11
CA HIS A 165 -7.83 -17.75 -8.61
C HIS A 165 -9.29 -17.65 -8.14
N ASP A 166 -10.14 -18.58 -8.61
CA ASP A 166 -11.59 -18.59 -8.37
C ASP A 166 -11.98 -18.53 -6.88
N ASP A 167 -11.11 -19.04 -5.99
CA ASP A 167 -11.35 -19.03 -4.54
C ASP A 167 -10.87 -17.78 -3.79
N THR A 168 -10.19 -16.82 -4.43
CA THR A 168 -9.67 -15.62 -3.75
C THR A 168 -10.79 -14.75 -3.20
N ILE A 169 -11.76 -14.37 -4.03
CA ILE A 169 -12.92 -13.60 -3.57
C ILE A 169 -13.80 -14.39 -2.59
N PRO A 170 -14.15 -15.68 -2.83
CA PRO A 170 -14.81 -16.51 -1.84
C PRO A 170 -14.09 -16.58 -0.48
N ALA A 171 -12.76 -16.64 -0.45
CA ALA A 171 -11.98 -16.64 0.79
C ALA A 171 -12.13 -15.32 1.56
N ILE A 172 -12.04 -14.17 0.86
CA ILE A 172 -12.27 -12.85 1.46
C ILE A 172 -13.70 -12.74 2.02
N ARG A 173 -14.71 -13.18 1.26
CA ARG A 173 -16.12 -13.21 1.72
C ARG A 173 -16.28 -14.04 2.98
N ARG A 174 -15.69 -15.24 3.04
CA ARG A 174 -15.72 -16.10 4.23
C ARG A 174 -15.05 -15.43 5.43
N ALA A 175 -13.91 -14.76 5.23
CA ALA A 175 -13.21 -14.07 6.31
C ALA A 175 -14.02 -12.89 6.85
N CYS A 176 -14.58 -12.04 5.98
CA CYS A 176 -15.45 -10.93 6.38
C CYS A 176 -16.70 -11.42 7.12
N ALA A 177 -17.38 -12.46 6.60
CA ALA A 177 -18.52 -13.09 7.28
C ALA A 177 -18.13 -13.66 8.63
N ALA A 178 -17.06 -14.46 8.70
CA ALA A 178 -16.61 -15.05 9.97
C ALA A 178 -16.31 -13.98 11.02
N LEU A 179 -15.70 -12.86 10.65
CA LEU A 179 -15.47 -11.75 11.58
C LEU A 179 -16.78 -11.14 12.07
N ARG A 180 -17.72 -10.83 11.17
CA ARG A 180 -18.98 -10.15 11.53
C ARG A 180 -19.99 -11.07 12.23
N ASP A 181 -19.95 -12.37 11.95
CA ASP A 181 -20.84 -13.35 12.56
C ASP A 181 -20.38 -13.75 13.97
N ASN A 182 -19.08 -13.65 14.26
CA ASN A 182 -18.50 -14.09 15.55
C ASN A 182 -18.07 -12.94 16.47
N PHE A 183 -17.89 -11.72 15.95
CA PHE A 183 -17.45 -10.57 16.73
C PHE A 183 -18.38 -9.37 16.55
N ARG A 184 -18.52 -8.57 17.62
CA ARG A 184 -19.17 -7.25 17.54
C ARG A 184 -18.19 -6.24 16.99
N ILE A 185 -18.37 -5.87 15.73
CA ILE A 185 -17.50 -4.93 15.02
C ILE A 185 -18.30 -3.66 14.78
N HIS A 186 -17.75 -2.51 15.18
CA HIS A 186 -18.44 -1.23 15.05
C HIS A 186 -18.53 -0.81 13.58
N LYS A 187 -19.62 -0.13 13.20
CA LYS A 187 -19.77 0.49 11.88
C LYS A 187 -18.67 1.52 11.60
N PRO A 188 -18.19 1.66 10.37
CA PRO A 188 -17.19 2.67 10.03
C PRO A 188 -17.77 4.09 10.19
N THR A 189 -17.01 4.97 10.85
CA THR A 189 -17.37 6.39 11.05
C THR A 189 -16.11 7.24 10.93
N SER A 190 -16.27 8.56 10.70
CA SER A 190 -15.12 9.49 10.70
C SER A 190 -14.35 9.51 12.02
N GLY A 191 -14.99 9.14 13.13
CA GLY A 191 -14.35 8.98 14.43
C GLY A 191 -13.53 7.68 14.57
N ILE A 192 -13.78 6.67 13.74
CA ILE A 192 -13.07 5.37 13.77
C ILE A 192 -12.14 5.29 12.58
N ARG A 193 -10.87 5.49 12.84
CA ARG A 193 -9.82 5.60 11.83
C ARG A 193 -9.28 4.23 11.39
N ALA A 194 -10.16 3.30 11.03
CA ALA A 194 -9.76 2.02 10.47
C ALA A 194 -9.40 2.16 8.98
N GLY A 195 -8.49 1.31 8.50
CA GLY A 195 -8.07 1.30 7.10
C GLY A 195 -8.10 -0.08 6.47
N LEU A 196 -8.27 -0.10 5.15
CA LEU A 196 -8.06 -1.28 4.34
C LEU A 196 -6.91 -1.00 3.39
N HIS A 197 -5.93 -1.90 3.35
CA HIS A 197 -4.79 -1.82 2.46
C HIS A 197 -4.82 -2.98 1.48
N ILE A 198 -4.62 -2.70 0.19
CA ILE A 198 -4.44 -3.74 -0.83
C ILE A 198 -3.00 -3.70 -1.31
N HIS A 199 -2.34 -4.84 -1.23
CA HIS A 199 -0.96 -5.00 -1.68
C HIS A 199 -0.93 -5.79 -2.98
N PHE A 200 -0.40 -5.18 -4.04
CA PHE A 200 -0.16 -5.85 -5.31
C PHE A 200 1.34 -6.09 -5.49
N GLY A 201 1.73 -7.35 -5.59
CA GLY A 201 3.05 -7.78 -6.04
C GLY A 201 2.98 -8.39 -7.43
N GLN A 202 4.13 -8.71 -8.03
CA GLN A 202 4.17 -9.48 -9.26
C GLN A 202 5.33 -10.47 -9.26
N GLU A 203 5.12 -11.66 -9.82
CA GLU A 203 6.12 -12.74 -9.81
C GLU A 203 7.41 -12.39 -10.58
N ALA A 204 7.32 -11.50 -11.59
CA ALA A 204 8.46 -11.07 -12.40
C ALA A 204 9.28 -9.93 -11.75
N GLY A 205 8.80 -9.35 -10.66
CA GLY A 205 9.28 -8.07 -10.13
C GLY A 205 8.85 -6.87 -11.00
N TRP A 206 9.06 -5.66 -10.49
CA TRP A 206 8.67 -4.42 -11.14
C TRP A 206 9.78 -3.86 -12.02
N THR A 207 9.43 -3.23 -13.14
CA THR A 207 10.39 -2.41 -13.90
C THR A 207 10.19 -0.95 -13.56
N LEU A 208 11.23 -0.14 -13.76
CA LEU A 208 11.14 1.31 -13.59
C LEU A 208 10.02 1.91 -14.45
N LEU A 209 9.85 1.42 -15.68
CA LEU A 209 8.80 1.89 -16.59
C LEU A 209 7.39 1.54 -16.07
N HIS A 210 7.19 0.34 -15.51
CA HIS A 210 5.90 -0.03 -14.89
C HIS A 210 5.52 0.99 -13.81
N LEU A 211 6.47 1.35 -12.96
CA LEU A 211 6.25 2.26 -11.84
C LEU A 211 6.06 3.71 -12.30
N LYS A 212 6.82 4.19 -13.29
CA LYS A 212 6.61 5.51 -13.90
C LYS A 212 5.20 5.66 -14.48
N LYS A 213 4.76 4.66 -15.25
CA LYS A 213 3.43 4.63 -15.87
C LYS A 213 2.33 4.59 -14.80
N PHE A 214 2.44 3.69 -13.82
CA PHE A 214 1.46 3.58 -12.76
C PHE A 214 1.37 4.84 -11.89
N ALA A 215 2.51 5.40 -11.46
CA ALA A 215 2.52 6.64 -10.68
C ALA A 215 1.93 7.82 -11.46
N THR A 216 2.21 7.92 -12.76
CA THR A 216 1.62 8.92 -13.64
C THR A 216 0.11 8.79 -13.74
N LEU A 217 -0.38 7.57 -14.00
CA LEU A 217 -1.81 7.29 -14.08
C LEU A 217 -2.49 7.60 -12.74
N TRP A 218 -1.91 7.16 -11.63
CA TRP A 218 -2.44 7.42 -10.30
C TRP A 218 -2.59 8.92 -10.03
N LEU A 219 -1.53 9.71 -10.26
CA LEU A 219 -1.59 11.16 -10.01
C LEU A 219 -2.64 11.88 -10.87
N ILE A 220 -2.90 11.40 -12.08
CA ILE A 220 -3.95 11.95 -12.95
C ILE A 220 -5.34 11.60 -12.40
N LEU A 221 -5.51 10.39 -11.86
CA LEU A 221 -6.79 9.88 -11.40
C LEU A 221 -7.07 10.11 -9.92
N GLU A 222 -6.09 10.58 -9.15
CA GLU A 222 -6.12 10.54 -7.69
C GLU A 222 -7.36 11.23 -7.10
N GLU A 223 -7.68 12.43 -7.58
CA GLU A 223 -8.89 13.16 -7.18
C GLU A 223 -10.17 12.38 -7.53
N SER A 224 -10.29 11.83 -8.74
CA SER A 224 -11.48 11.06 -9.14
C SER A 224 -11.64 9.76 -8.35
N LEU A 225 -10.54 9.10 -7.96
CA LEU A 225 -10.56 7.88 -7.15
C LEU A 225 -10.94 8.15 -5.69
N GLU A 226 -10.67 9.36 -5.20
CA GLU A 226 -11.01 9.80 -3.84
C GLU A 226 -12.53 9.77 -3.58
N TYR A 227 -13.33 10.17 -4.56
CA TYR A 227 -14.80 10.14 -4.48
C TYR A 227 -15.40 8.73 -4.46
N LEU A 228 -14.65 7.69 -4.83
CA LEU A 228 -15.07 6.29 -4.66
C LEU A 228 -15.08 5.86 -3.19
N HIS A 229 -14.51 6.68 -2.31
CA HIS A 229 -14.41 6.41 -0.88
C HIS A 229 -15.19 7.45 -0.08
N ARG A 230 -15.32 7.21 1.21
CA ARG A 230 -16.08 8.10 2.10
C ARG A 230 -15.37 9.44 2.27
N VAL A 231 -16.15 10.48 2.54
CA VAL A 231 -15.64 11.85 2.74
C VAL A 231 -14.64 11.97 3.89
N ASP A 232 -14.72 11.08 4.88
CA ASP A 232 -13.75 11.03 5.98
C ASP A 232 -12.35 10.60 5.54
N ARG A 233 -12.18 10.15 4.29
CA ARG A 233 -10.87 9.88 3.69
C ARG A 233 -10.22 11.11 3.07
N SER A 234 -11.00 12.13 2.72
CA SER A 234 -10.60 13.30 1.93
C SER A 234 -10.75 14.63 2.67
N ASP A 235 -11.56 14.70 3.72
CA ASP A 235 -11.88 15.93 4.47
C ASP A 235 -10.76 16.41 5.43
N GLY A 236 -9.58 15.80 5.35
CA GLY A 236 -8.44 16.10 6.22
C GLY A 236 -8.57 15.54 7.66
N SER A 237 -9.65 14.84 8.00
CA SER A 237 -9.78 14.13 9.28
C SER A 237 -8.94 12.84 9.30
N ASN A 238 -8.69 12.26 8.12
CA ASN A 238 -7.78 11.15 7.93
C ASN A 238 -6.32 11.60 8.04
N THR A 239 -5.60 11.02 8.98
CA THR A 239 -4.15 11.24 9.17
C THR A 239 -3.32 10.02 8.78
N TYR A 240 -3.98 8.92 8.42
CA TYR A 240 -3.33 7.64 8.14
C TYR A 240 -3.13 7.37 6.67
N SER A 241 -3.84 8.07 5.79
CA SER A 241 -3.67 7.97 4.34
C SER A 241 -3.99 9.33 3.72
N LEU A 242 -3.07 9.90 2.97
CA LEU A 242 -3.17 11.26 2.42
C LEU A 242 -2.81 11.30 0.93
N PRO A 243 -3.28 12.28 0.15
CA PRO A 243 -2.98 12.38 -1.27
C PRO A 243 -1.48 12.34 -1.58
N ASN A 244 -1.05 11.48 -2.50
CA ASN A 244 0.35 11.43 -2.94
C ASN A 244 0.77 12.76 -3.57
N ARG A 245 -0.12 13.46 -4.29
CA ARG A 245 0.18 14.76 -4.92
C ARG A 245 0.61 15.84 -3.91
N GLU A 246 0.19 15.71 -2.66
CA GLU A 246 0.48 16.68 -1.59
C GLU A 246 1.51 16.16 -0.58
N GLU A 247 1.41 14.89 -0.21
CA GLU A 247 2.09 14.36 0.98
C GLU A 247 3.24 13.40 0.67
N SER A 248 3.43 13.00 -0.59
CA SER A 248 4.68 12.36 -1.02
C SER A 248 5.88 13.30 -0.85
N GLU A 249 7.09 12.75 -0.88
CA GLU A 249 8.31 13.56 -0.78
C GLU A 249 8.41 14.55 -1.94
N PHE A 250 8.06 14.14 -3.17
CA PHE A 250 7.96 15.06 -4.30
C PHE A 250 6.87 16.12 -4.11
N GLY A 251 5.68 15.73 -3.65
CA GLY A 251 4.57 16.66 -3.41
C GLY A 251 4.92 17.74 -2.39
N LYS A 252 5.52 17.32 -1.26
CA LYS A 252 6.00 18.21 -0.20
C LYS A 252 7.07 19.16 -0.70
N GLU A 253 8.02 18.66 -1.47
CA GLU A 253 9.13 19.47 -2.00
C GLU A 253 8.64 20.50 -3.03
N LEU A 254 7.81 20.08 -3.98
CA LEU A 254 7.23 20.98 -4.99
C LEU A 254 6.34 22.07 -4.38
N ALA A 255 5.74 21.80 -3.21
CA ALA A 255 5.00 22.76 -2.40
C ALA A 255 5.89 23.65 -1.50
N GLY A 256 7.21 23.46 -1.49
CA GLY A 256 8.16 24.19 -0.65
C GLY A 256 8.06 23.84 0.84
N LYS A 257 7.51 22.68 1.18
CA LYS A 257 7.25 22.22 2.56
C LYS A 257 8.37 21.32 3.12
N LYS A 258 9.34 20.90 2.31
CA LYS A 258 10.48 20.09 2.71
C LYS A 258 11.77 20.57 2.02
N GLY A 259 12.90 19.90 2.32
CA GLY A 259 14.21 20.13 1.69
C GLY A 259 14.80 18.82 1.13
N VAL A 260 13.96 18.02 0.48
CA VAL A 260 14.39 16.88 -0.33
C VAL A 260 14.96 17.44 -1.62
N ILE A 261 16.11 16.95 -2.06
CA ILE A 261 16.71 17.42 -3.31
C ILE A 261 15.94 16.77 -4.46
N LEU A 262 15.14 17.54 -5.20
CA LEU A 262 14.57 17.05 -6.46
C LEU A 262 15.72 16.76 -7.42
N LEU A 263 15.53 15.81 -8.34
CA LEU A 263 16.45 15.65 -9.47
C LEU A 263 16.55 16.94 -10.29
N SER A 264 15.50 17.78 -10.33
CA SER A 264 15.60 19.13 -10.91
C SER A 264 16.64 20.03 -10.26
N ASP A 265 17.04 19.73 -9.02
CA ASP A 265 17.94 20.54 -8.21
C ASP A 265 19.36 19.96 -8.17
N ILE A 266 19.58 18.78 -8.79
CA ILE A 266 20.90 18.18 -8.95
C ILE A 266 21.55 18.72 -10.23
N GLU A 267 22.52 19.63 -10.08
CA GLU A 267 23.25 20.28 -11.18
C GLU A 267 24.05 19.33 -12.10
N ASN A 268 24.12 18.02 -11.82
CA ASN A 268 25.01 17.05 -12.47
C ASN A 268 24.32 15.79 -13.03
N ILE A 269 23.02 15.83 -13.33
CA ILE A 269 22.40 14.73 -14.07
C ILE A 269 23.01 14.68 -15.47
N ASP A 270 23.40 13.47 -15.92
CA ASP A 270 23.89 13.28 -17.28
C ASP A 270 22.84 13.79 -18.29
N PRO A 271 23.16 14.83 -19.09
CA PRO A 271 22.21 15.43 -20.02
C PRO A 271 21.64 14.44 -21.04
N LEU A 272 22.41 13.40 -21.41
CA LEU A 272 21.94 12.36 -22.33
C LEU A 272 20.87 11.50 -21.68
N VAL A 273 21.11 11.04 -20.45
CA VAL A 273 20.15 10.23 -19.69
C VAL A 273 18.87 11.02 -19.43
N TYR A 274 18.99 12.30 -19.07
CA TYR A 274 17.85 13.19 -18.96
C TYR A 274 17.07 13.28 -20.28
N THR A 275 17.75 13.51 -21.40
CA THR A 275 17.11 13.68 -22.71
C THR A 275 16.38 12.40 -23.14
N ASP A 276 16.99 11.23 -22.94
CA ASP A 276 16.40 9.95 -23.28
C ASP A 276 15.16 9.64 -22.44
N ASN A 277 15.21 9.91 -21.13
CA ASN A 277 14.06 9.75 -20.24
C ASN A 277 12.89 10.68 -20.60
N MET A 278 13.19 11.93 -20.96
CA MET A 278 12.15 12.88 -21.37
C MET A 278 11.56 12.52 -22.73
N LYS A 279 12.36 11.93 -23.62
CA LYS A 279 11.85 11.35 -24.87
C LYS A 279 10.93 10.16 -24.61
N GLU A 280 11.32 9.25 -23.71
CA GLU A 280 10.48 8.12 -23.31
C GLU A 280 9.15 8.61 -22.70
N LYS A 281 9.19 9.67 -21.89
CA LYS A 281 7.99 10.35 -21.38
C LYS A 281 7.10 10.82 -22.53
N ASP A 282 7.64 11.51 -23.53
CA ASP A 282 6.87 12.05 -24.65
C ASP A 282 6.32 10.96 -25.59
N GLU A 283 6.90 9.75 -25.58
CA GLU A 283 6.33 8.58 -26.26
C GLU A 283 5.05 8.08 -25.57
N HIS A 284 4.96 8.23 -24.24
CA HIS A 284 3.85 7.77 -23.40
C HIS A 284 2.84 8.87 -23.04
N LEU A 285 3.23 10.14 -23.12
CA LEU A 285 2.42 11.28 -22.73
C LEU A 285 2.45 12.35 -23.81
N LEU A 286 1.30 12.93 -24.11
CA LEU A 286 1.24 14.17 -24.89
C LEU A 286 1.55 15.38 -24.00
N SER A 287 2.68 15.32 -23.28
CA SER A 287 3.03 16.25 -22.21
C SER A 287 3.18 17.70 -22.70
N SER A 288 3.49 17.87 -23.98
CA SER A 288 3.59 19.16 -24.66
C SER A 288 2.27 19.67 -25.26
N SER A 289 1.22 18.84 -25.32
CA SER A 289 -0.08 19.22 -25.88
C SER A 289 -0.81 20.23 -25.01
N GLU A 290 -1.55 21.14 -25.64
CA GLU A 290 -2.38 22.13 -24.93
C GLU A 290 -3.53 21.45 -24.16
N GLU A 291 -4.02 20.31 -24.67
CA GLU A 291 -5.03 19.51 -24.00
C GLU A 291 -4.54 18.95 -22.66
N TYR A 292 -3.34 18.37 -22.62
CA TYR A 292 -2.74 17.91 -21.37
C TYR A 292 -2.54 19.05 -20.35
N LYS A 293 -2.06 20.20 -20.81
CA LYS A 293 -1.86 21.37 -19.93
C LYS A 293 -3.17 21.98 -19.43
N ALA A 294 -4.25 21.86 -20.20
CA ALA A 294 -5.57 22.35 -19.83
C ALA A 294 -6.25 21.49 -18.76
N HIS A 295 -6.04 20.17 -18.79
CA HIS A 295 -6.71 19.23 -17.90
C HIS A 295 -5.87 18.78 -16.71
N VAL A 296 -4.53 18.85 -16.79
CA VAL A 296 -3.65 18.46 -15.68
C VAL A 296 -3.08 19.71 -15.00
N GLN A 297 -3.36 19.83 -13.71
CA GLN A 297 -2.90 20.96 -12.90
C GLN A 297 -1.36 21.07 -12.89
N GLU A 298 -0.83 22.30 -12.87
CA GLU A 298 0.63 22.55 -12.90
C GLU A 298 1.42 21.78 -11.83
N PRO A 299 0.99 21.69 -10.55
CA PRO A 299 1.72 20.92 -9.54
C PRO A 299 1.84 19.43 -9.90
N VAL A 300 0.75 18.84 -10.42
CA VAL A 300 0.72 17.45 -10.87
C VAL A 300 1.62 17.25 -12.08
N ARG A 301 1.61 18.17 -13.05
CA ARG A 301 2.52 18.12 -14.22
C ARG A 301 3.99 18.14 -13.80
N ARG A 302 4.35 19.01 -12.86
CA ARG A 302 5.73 19.08 -12.32
C ARG A 302 6.14 17.79 -11.61
N MET A 303 5.22 17.17 -10.87
CA MET A 303 5.46 15.88 -10.20
C MET A 303 5.62 14.74 -11.21
N ILE A 304 4.82 14.72 -12.29
CA ILE A 304 4.99 13.78 -13.39
C ILE A 304 6.35 13.99 -14.05
N ASP A 305 6.75 15.22 -14.37
CA ASP A 305 8.09 15.49 -14.89
C ASP A 305 9.18 14.93 -13.98
N GLU A 306 9.01 15.04 -12.66
CA GLU A 306 9.94 14.51 -11.68
C GLU A 306 10.00 12.97 -11.69
N ILE A 307 8.85 12.29 -11.74
CA ILE A 307 8.76 10.83 -11.88
C ILE A 307 9.58 10.35 -13.08
N TRP A 308 9.40 11.00 -14.23
CA TRP A 308 10.01 10.53 -15.48
C TRP A 308 11.51 10.79 -15.56
N LYS A 309 12.06 11.71 -14.77
CA LYS A 309 13.52 11.93 -14.66
C LYS A 309 14.28 10.80 -13.97
N HIS A 310 13.61 10.04 -13.09
CA HIS A 310 14.28 9.01 -12.30
C HIS A 310 14.85 7.88 -13.16
N ILE A 311 16.00 7.36 -12.76
CA ILE A 311 16.77 6.32 -13.48
C ILE A 311 16.84 4.99 -12.73
N ASP A 312 16.37 4.98 -11.48
CA ASP A 312 16.32 3.82 -10.61
C ASP A 312 15.01 3.80 -9.81
N ILE A 313 14.57 2.60 -9.46
CA ILE A 313 13.33 2.34 -8.76
C ILE A 313 13.39 2.84 -7.32
N THR A 314 14.51 2.64 -6.62
CA THR A 314 14.63 3.01 -5.20
C THR A 314 14.35 4.50 -4.99
N ASN A 315 15.06 5.37 -5.69
CA ASN A 315 14.89 6.83 -5.55
C ASN A 315 13.50 7.28 -6.01
N LEU A 316 12.93 6.66 -7.06
CA LEU A 316 11.57 6.94 -7.49
C LEU A 316 10.55 6.61 -6.39
N CYS A 317 10.66 5.42 -5.79
CA CYS A 317 9.73 4.94 -4.78
C CYS A 317 9.84 5.71 -3.45
N GLU A 318 11.06 6.07 -3.05
CA GLU A 318 11.31 6.96 -1.91
C GLU A 318 10.68 8.34 -2.15
N GLY A 319 10.85 8.90 -3.35
CA GLY A 319 10.25 10.19 -3.70
C GLY A 319 8.71 10.20 -3.76
N LEU A 320 8.10 9.07 -4.14
CA LEU A 320 6.65 8.91 -4.23
C LEU A 320 5.97 8.58 -2.90
N THR A 321 6.73 8.25 -1.85
CA THR A 321 6.20 7.77 -0.58
C THR A 321 6.66 8.66 0.57
N SER A 322 5.75 9.06 1.48
CA SER A 322 6.15 9.79 2.69
C SER A 322 6.89 8.89 3.68
N ASP A 323 8.10 9.31 4.10
CA ASP A 323 8.89 8.67 5.16
C ASP A 323 8.74 9.37 6.52
N THR A 324 7.85 10.37 6.62
CA THR A 324 7.72 11.21 7.82
C THR A 324 6.66 10.72 8.80
N SER A 325 7.13 10.25 9.98
CA SER A 325 6.48 10.27 11.31
C SER A 325 4.94 10.19 11.36
N GLY A 326 4.37 9.08 10.89
CA GLY A 326 3.00 8.66 11.21
C GLY A 326 1.94 8.92 10.13
N ALA A 327 2.18 9.83 9.19
CA ALA A 327 1.27 10.08 8.06
C ALA A 327 1.73 9.31 6.82
N THR A 328 0.84 8.49 6.27
CA THR A 328 1.10 7.67 5.08
C THR A 328 0.34 8.22 3.88
N THR A 329 0.84 8.00 2.68
CA THR A 329 0.18 8.42 1.43
C THR A 329 -0.90 7.42 1.00
N TYR A 330 -1.78 7.79 0.06
CA TYR A 330 -2.78 6.91 -0.54
C TYR A 330 -2.15 5.69 -1.19
N ILE A 331 -0.96 5.85 -1.77
CA ILE A 331 -0.12 4.76 -2.25
C ILE A 331 1.24 4.80 -1.59
N ARG A 332 1.72 3.61 -1.18
CA ARG A 332 3.12 3.36 -0.83
C ARG A 332 3.77 2.44 -1.85
N PHE A 333 4.95 2.83 -2.29
CA PHE A 333 5.76 2.03 -3.20
C PHE A 333 6.80 1.28 -2.36
N ARG A 334 6.49 0.04 -1.96
CA ARG A 334 7.38 -0.80 -1.13
C ARG A 334 8.30 -1.65 -1.99
N ILE A 335 9.00 -0.97 -2.89
CA ILE A 335 9.79 -1.55 -3.96
C ILE A 335 11.14 -0.84 -3.99
N SER A 336 12.22 -1.61 -4.13
CA SER A 336 13.57 -1.08 -4.32
C SER A 336 14.22 -1.74 -5.52
N GLY A 337 15.16 -1.08 -6.17
CA GLY A 337 15.93 -1.64 -7.28
C GLY A 337 16.51 -0.58 -8.19
N HIS A 338 17.15 -1.01 -9.28
CA HIS A 338 17.62 -0.10 -10.33
C HIS A 338 16.63 -0.05 -11.49
N VAL A 339 16.84 -0.78 -12.59
CA VAL A 339 15.88 -0.85 -13.71
C VAL A 339 14.77 -1.87 -13.44
N GLN A 340 15.06 -2.86 -12.60
CA GLN A 340 14.16 -3.91 -12.17
C GLN A 340 14.23 -4.03 -10.64
N SER A 341 13.13 -4.44 -10.01
CA SER A 341 13.07 -4.59 -8.55
C SER A 341 14.06 -5.63 -8.06
N ASP A 342 14.73 -5.28 -6.98
CA ASP A 342 15.53 -6.20 -6.19
C ASP A 342 14.56 -7.01 -5.33
N ARG A 343 14.61 -8.34 -5.44
CA ARG A 343 13.90 -9.25 -4.51
C ARG A 343 14.61 -9.34 -3.16
N GLY A 344 14.97 -8.18 -2.61
CA GLY A 344 15.74 -8.03 -1.39
C GLY A 344 14.95 -8.37 -0.14
N LEU A 345 15.67 -8.63 0.94
CA LEU A 345 15.10 -8.99 2.24
C LEU A 345 14.37 -7.80 2.87
N GLY A 346 13.12 -8.00 3.29
CA GLY A 346 12.37 -7.08 4.14
C GLY A 346 11.45 -6.10 3.41
N LEU A 347 11.51 -6.03 2.08
CA LEU A 347 10.51 -5.33 1.27
C LEU A 347 9.62 -6.36 0.59
N THR A 348 8.31 -6.15 0.66
CA THR A 348 7.30 -7.06 0.09
C THR A 348 7.28 -7.03 -1.44
N ASP A 349 8.03 -6.11 -2.07
CA ASP A 349 8.02 -5.85 -3.52
C ASP A 349 6.60 -5.54 -4.05
N THR A 350 5.89 -4.69 -3.29
CA THR A 350 4.47 -4.39 -3.53
C THR A 350 4.19 -2.91 -3.68
N ILE A 351 3.19 -2.62 -4.52
CA ILE A 351 2.42 -1.38 -4.45
C ILE A 351 1.33 -1.58 -3.40
N GLU A 352 1.31 -0.74 -2.38
CA GLU A 352 0.32 -0.77 -1.30
C GLU A 352 -0.64 0.41 -1.45
N ILE A 353 -1.92 0.13 -1.67
CA ILE A 353 -3.00 1.12 -1.87
C ILE A 353 -3.83 1.19 -0.59
N ARG A 354 -3.97 2.40 -0.02
CA ARG A 354 -4.40 2.65 1.37
C ARG A 354 -5.56 3.65 1.50
N ILE A 355 -6.02 4.22 0.39
CA ILE A 355 -7.07 5.25 0.38
C ILE A 355 -8.41 4.75 0.96
N MET A 356 -8.72 3.47 0.81
CA MET A 356 -10.01 2.90 1.18
C MET A 356 -10.22 2.84 2.70
N GLN A 357 -11.42 3.20 3.17
CA GLN A 357 -11.83 3.04 4.57
C GLN A 357 -11.78 1.59 5.03
N GLY A 358 -11.50 1.38 6.32
CA GLY A 358 -11.65 0.05 6.92
C GLY A 358 -13.09 -0.44 6.78
N THR A 359 -13.26 -1.59 6.13
CA THR A 359 -14.58 -2.21 5.94
C THR A 359 -14.47 -3.73 5.98
N LEU A 360 -15.59 -4.37 6.31
CA LEU A 360 -15.80 -5.80 6.19
C LEU A 360 -16.98 -6.10 5.25
N ASP A 361 -17.21 -5.19 4.31
CA ASP A 361 -18.02 -5.41 3.11
C ASP A 361 -17.14 -6.00 2.01
N ALA A 362 -17.19 -7.31 1.84
CA ALA A 362 -16.37 -8.02 0.88
C ALA A 362 -16.72 -7.67 -0.58
N ASP A 363 -17.94 -7.20 -0.87
CA ASP A 363 -18.29 -6.76 -2.22
C ASP A 363 -17.61 -5.40 -2.52
N HIS A 364 -17.56 -4.48 -1.54
CA HIS A 364 -16.74 -3.26 -1.64
C HIS A 364 -15.27 -3.60 -1.89
N VAL A 365 -14.71 -4.51 -1.08
CA VAL A 365 -13.31 -4.95 -1.24
C VAL A 365 -13.06 -5.52 -2.63
N GLU A 366 -13.93 -6.41 -3.11
CA GLU A 366 -13.82 -7.02 -4.45
C GLU A 366 -13.84 -5.96 -5.56
N HIS A 367 -14.79 -5.03 -5.53
CA HIS A 367 -14.92 -4.02 -6.58
C HIS A 367 -13.73 -3.06 -6.59
N TRP A 368 -13.23 -2.67 -5.43
CA TRP A 368 -12.01 -1.86 -5.33
C TRP A 368 -10.77 -2.62 -5.81
N MET A 369 -10.60 -3.87 -5.38
CA MET A 369 -9.54 -4.76 -5.84
C MET A 369 -9.49 -4.86 -7.38
N LYS A 370 -10.64 -4.99 -8.04
CA LYS A 370 -10.76 -5.03 -9.51
C LYS A 370 -10.38 -3.71 -10.19
N ILE A 371 -10.70 -2.57 -9.58
CA ILE A 371 -10.27 -1.27 -10.09
C ILE A 371 -8.74 -1.15 -9.97
N CYS A 372 -8.19 -1.42 -8.79
CA CYS A 372 -6.76 -1.35 -8.53
C CYS A 372 -5.95 -2.28 -9.44
N GLU A 373 -6.37 -3.55 -9.56
CA GLU A 373 -5.73 -4.52 -10.44
C GLU A 373 -5.66 -3.96 -11.86
N ARG A 374 -6.78 -3.42 -12.38
CA ARG A 374 -6.82 -2.93 -13.75
C ARG A 374 -5.92 -1.72 -13.97
N LEU A 375 -5.88 -0.78 -13.02
CA LEU A 375 -4.96 0.36 -13.08
C LEU A 375 -3.51 -0.11 -13.17
N ILE A 376 -3.15 -1.14 -12.41
CA ILE A 376 -1.81 -1.73 -12.37
C ILE A 376 -1.51 -2.48 -13.67
N THR A 377 -2.38 -3.39 -14.10
CA THR A 377 -2.13 -4.24 -15.28
C THR A 377 -2.14 -3.43 -16.56
N TRP A 378 -3.02 -2.45 -16.69
CA TRP A 378 -2.98 -1.53 -17.83
C TRP A 378 -1.69 -0.69 -17.84
N SER A 379 -1.26 -0.19 -16.68
CA SER A 379 0.02 0.53 -16.56
C SER A 379 1.23 -0.34 -16.92
N ARG A 380 1.17 -1.63 -16.60
CA ARG A 380 2.22 -2.61 -16.93
C ARG A 380 2.22 -2.95 -18.42
N ASP A 381 1.07 -3.32 -18.97
CA ASP A 381 0.97 -4.05 -20.23
C ASP A 381 0.73 -3.16 -21.46
N SER A 382 0.25 -1.93 -21.26
CA SER A 382 0.00 -1.02 -22.39
C SER A 382 1.29 -0.65 -23.12
N THR A 383 1.21 -0.64 -24.45
CA THR A 383 2.24 -0.01 -25.29
C THR A 383 2.30 1.51 -25.06
N PRO A 384 3.38 2.20 -25.48
CA PRO A 384 3.46 3.66 -25.35
C PRO A 384 2.26 4.38 -25.96
N ARG A 385 1.81 3.89 -27.14
CA ARG A 385 0.64 4.41 -27.83
C ARG A 385 -0.66 4.17 -27.05
N GLU A 386 -0.90 2.96 -26.58
CA GLU A 386 -2.12 2.65 -25.83
C GLU A 386 -2.19 3.44 -24.52
N PHE A 387 -1.06 3.58 -23.82
CA PHE A 387 -0.98 4.37 -22.60
C PHE A 387 -1.32 5.84 -22.85
N ARG A 388 -0.71 6.42 -23.89
CA ARG A 388 -0.91 7.80 -24.30
C ARG A 388 -2.34 8.06 -24.74
N ASP A 389 -2.84 7.26 -25.67
CA ASP A 389 -4.16 7.43 -26.27
C ASP A 389 -5.26 7.22 -25.19
N GLY A 390 -5.07 6.25 -24.26
CA GLY A 390 -5.97 6.04 -23.13
C GLY A 390 -5.99 7.19 -22.12
N LEU A 391 -4.83 7.73 -21.73
CA LEU A 391 -4.77 8.92 -20.87
C LEU A 391 -5.43 10.14 -21.53
N GLN A 392 -5.22 10.33 -22.83
CA GLN A 392 -5.85 11.42 -23.57
C GLN A 392 -7.38 11.28 -23.55
N SER A 393 -7.90 10.07 -23.80
CA SER A 393 -9.35 9.81 -23.74
C SER A 393 -9.97 10.11 -22.37
N ILE A 394 -9.24 9.80 -21.29
CA ILE A 394 -9.68 10.10 -19.92
C ILE A 394 -9.67 11.62 -19.68
N LEU A 395 -8.54 12.28 -19.95
CA LEU A 395 -8.37 13.70 -19.67
C LEU A 395 -9.35 14.57 -20.45
N SER A 396 -9.65 14.21 -21.69
CA SER A 396 -10.59 14.94 -22.53
C SER A 396 -12.05 14.72 -22.16
N GLY A 397 -12.35 13.84 -21.19
CA GLY A 397 -13.71 13.41 -20.85
C GLY A 397 -14.44 12.67 -21.98
N ASN A 398 -13.72 12.18 -23.00
CA ASN A 398 -14.34 11.48 -24.14
C ASN A 398 -14.81 10.08 -23.76
N GLN A 399 -14.13 9.45 -22.80
CA GLN A 399 -14.40 8.10 -22.33
C GLN A 399 -14.21 8.02 -20.81
N GLY A 400 -15.06 7.24 -20.15
CA GLY A 400 -14.84 6.82 -18.76
C GLY A 400 -13.66 5.84 -18.64
N LEU A 401 -13.27 5.51 -17.40
CA LEU A 401 -12.20 4.55 -17.13
C LEU A 401 -12.49 3.17 -17.73
N GLU A 402 -13.77 2.81 -17.82
CA GLU A 402 -14.23 1.54 -18.40
C GLU A 402 -13.83 1.42 -19.85
N ASP A 403 -14.09 2.46 -20.64
CA ASP A 403 -13.85 2.44 -22.07
C ASP A 403 -12.39 2.76 -22.40
N ALA A 404 -11.78 3.68 -21.66
CA ALA A 404 -10.43 4.15 -21.95
C ALA A 404 -9.36 3.11 -21.58
N ILE A 405 -9.52 2.47 -20.42
CA ILE A 405 -8.50 1.55 -19.89
C ILE A 405 -9.07 0.21 -19.47
N GLY A 406 -10.36 -0.08 -19.63
CA GLY A 406 -10.94 -1.40 -19.38
C GLY A 406 -11.29 -1.67 -17.93
N VAL A 407 -11.53 -0.65 -17.10
CA VAL A 407 -12.06 -0.88 -15.74
C VAL A 407 -13.43 -1.56 -15.83
N SER A 408 -13.72 -2.49 -14.91
CA SER A 408 -15.00 -3.19 -14.91
C SER A 408 -16.18 -2.22 -14.75
N THR A 409 -17.07 -2.16 -15.75
CA THR A 409 -18.33 -1.41 -15.67
C THR A 409 -19.16 -1.83 -14.47
N ALA A 410 -19.21 -3.13 -14.17
CA ALA A 410 -19.91 -3.62 -12.99
C ALA A 410 -19.32 -3.07 -11.68
N SER A 411 -17.99 -2.89 -11.59
CA SER A 411 -17.37 -2.24 -10.42
C SER A 411 -17.68 -0.75 -10.36
N MET A 412 -17.57 -0.03 -11.47
CA MET A 412 -17.88 1.41 -11.48
C MET A 412 -19.36 1.67 -11.16
N ASP A 413 -20.28 0.87 -11.71
CA ASP A 413 -21.71 0.97 -11.43
C ASP A 413 -22.03 0.65 -9.97
N TRP A 414 -21.31 -0.28 -9.35
CA TRP A 414 -21.44 -0.58 -7.92
C TRP A 414 -21.07 0.62 -7.04
N PHE A 415 -20.01 1.36 -7.40
CA PHE A 415 -19.66 2.60 -6.68
C PHE A 415 -20.65 3.72 -6.96
N ARG A 416 -21.02 3.93 -8.22
CA ARG A 416 -22.02 4.95 -8.62
C ARG A 416 -23.36 4.76 -7.93
N SER A 417 -23.79 3.51 -7.72
CA SER A 417 -25.06 3.22 -7.02
C SER A 417 -25.03 3.57 -5.53
N ARG A 418 -23.88 3.98 -4.98
CA ARG A 418 -23.64 4.32 -3.57
C ARG A 418 -23.23 5.78 -3.37
N VAL A 419 -23.24 6.54 -4.45
CA VAL A 419 -23.19 7.98 -4.42
C VAL A 419 -24.63 8.45 -4.15
N PRO A 420 -24.90 9.21 -3.06
CA PRO A 420 -26.25 9.66 -2.76
C PRO A 420 -26.82 10.43 -3.95
N TYR A 421 -28.05 10.07 -4.35
CA TYR A 421 -28.80 10.89 -5.30
C TYR A 421 -29.03 12.24 -4.63
N LEU A 422 -28.39 13.26 -5.18
CA LEU A 422 -28.72 14.64 -4.91
C LEU A 422 -30.22 14.84 -5.22
N ASN A 423 -30.89 15.75 -4.51
CA ASN A 423 -32.30 16.04 -4.76
C ASN A 423 -32.47 16.49 -6.22
N GLU A 424 -33.68 16.38 -6.80
CA GLU A 424 -33.96 16.84 -8.19
C GLU A 424 -33.61 18.33 -8.43
N GLU A 425 -33.38 19.11 -7.37
CA GLU A 425 -33.01 20.53 -7.41
C GLU A 425 -31.51 20.81 -7.42
N ASP A 426 -30.67 19.81 -7.12
CA ASP A 426 -29.22 19.96 -7.06
C ASP A 426 -28.61 19.88 -8.46
N THR A 427 -27.58 20.69 -8.70
CA THR A 427 -27.01 20.86 -10.04
C THR A 427 -25.95 19.79 -10.33
N PRO A 428 -25.64 19.50 -11.61
CA PRO A 428 -24.51 18.64 -11.97
C PRO A 428 -23.15 19.08 -11.40
N GLU A 429 -23.03 20.32 -10.93
CA GLU A 429 -21.84 20.85 -10.26
C GLU A 429 -21.73 20.38 -8.80
N ASP A 430 -22.81 19.84 -8.22
CA ASP A 430 -22.87 19.26 -6.87
C ASP A 430 -22.48 17.74 -6.88
N GLN A 431 -22.05 17.20 -8.03
CA GLN A 431 -21.70 15.77 -8.27
C GLN A 431 -20.48 15.24 -7.50
N ASP A 432 -19.90 16.06 -6.62
CA ASP A 432 -18.78 15.72 -5.72
C ASP A 432 -19.23 14.90 -4.49
N SER A 433 -20.16 13.98 -4.71
CA SER A 433 -20.70 13.15 -3.64
C SER A 433 -19.83 11.91 -3.45
N HIS A 434 -19.27 11.82 -2.25
CA HIS A 434 -18.47 10.68 -1.82
C HIS A 434 -19.35 9.44 -1.61
N PHE A 435 -18.72 8.26 -1.59
CA PHE A 435 -19.36 7.01 -1.22
C PHE A 435 -20.13 7.14 0.11
N GLN A 436 -21.34 6.61 0.15
CA GLN A 436 -22.13 6.45 1.37
C GLN A 436 -22.72 5.04 1.49
N TYR A 437 -22.81 4.54 2.71
CA TYR A 437 -23.60 3.33 2.99
C TYR A 437 -25.10 3.60 2.83
N PRO A 438 -25.94 2.56 2.62
CA PRO A 438 -27.38 2.72 2.35
C PRO A 438 -28.19 3.52 3.39
N ASP A 439 -27.69 3.69 4.61
CA ASP A 439 -28.32 4.50 5.65
C ASP A 439 -27.75 5.93 5.74
N ASN A 440 -27.04 6.40 4.70
CA ASN A 440 -26.32 7.67 4.65
C ASN A 440 -25.28 7.81 5.77
N ASP A 441 -24.53 6.74 6.02
CA ASP A 441 -23.50 6.64 7.05
C ASP A 441 -23.99 6.91 8.48
N ARG A 442 -25.31 6.77 8.72
CA ARG A 442 -25.90 7.01 10.04
C ARG A 442 -25.55 5.86 10.99
N VAL A 443 -25.24 6.20 12.24
CA VAL A 443 -25.05 5.21 13.32
C VAL A 443 -26.25 5.26 14.24
N ASP A 444 -27.01 4.16 14.28
CA ASP A 444 -27.95 3.91 15.38
C ASP A 444 -27.14 3.50 16.61
N TRP A 445 -27.09 4.38 17.62
CA TRP A 445 -26.35 4.12 18.85
C TRP A 445 -27.00 3.08 19.76
N VAL A 446 -28.22 2.64 19.46
CA VAL A 446 -28.84 1.46 20.09
C VAL A 446 -28.22 0.16 19.56
N ASP A 447 -27.82 0.14 18.29
CA ASP A 447 -27.11 -0.97 17.64
C ASP A 447 -26.04 -0.46 16.66
N PRO A 448 -24.87 0.01 17.16
CA PRO A 448 -23.85 0.66 16.35
C PRO A 448 -22.92 -0.34 15.65
N PHE A 449 -23.28 -1.63 15.67
CA PHE A 449 -22.47 -2.71 15.13
C PHE A 449 -22.83 -3.03 13.68
N MET A 450 -21.85 -3.56 12.95
CA MET A 450 -22.05 -4.08 11.61
C MET A 450 -23.04 -5.24 11.65
N VAL A 451 -23.85 -5.37 10.60
CA VAL A 451 -24.79 -6.51 10.49
C VAL A 451 -24.02 -7.81 10.25
N PRO A 452 -24.55 -8.99 10.59
CA PRO A 452 -23.93 -10.27 10.22
C PRO A 452 -23.76 -10.44 8.70
N GLY A 453 -22.83 -11.31 8.28
CA GLY A 453 -22.54 -11.63 6.87
C GLY A 453 -21.38 -10.84 6.25
N TYR A 454 -21.31 -10.82 4.92
CA TYR A 454 -20.15 -10.28 4.18
C TYR A 454 -20.46 -9.07 3.29
N ARG A 455 -21.73 -8.68 3.12
CA ARG A 455 -22.16 -7.61 2.18
C ARG A 455 -22.14 -6.24 2.85
N ASP A 456 -23.03 -5.32 2.47
CA ASP A 456 -23.16 -4.01 3.11
C ASP A 456 -23.09 -4.15 4.65
N THR A 457 -22.27 -3.29 5.27
CA THR A 457 -22.03 -3.32 6.72
C THR A 457 -23.14 -2.63 7.51
N HIS A 458 -24.00 -1.87 6.81
CA HIS A 458 -25.14 -1.14 7.34
C HIS A 458 -26.45 -1.81 6.89
N GLN A 459 -27.51 -1.73 7.71
CA GLN A 459 -28.85 -2.12 7.27
C GLN A 459 -29.42 -1.01 6.40
N ALA A 460 -30.08 -1.35 5.29
CA ALA A 460 -31.01 -0.43 4.66
C ALA A 460 -32.11 -0.08 5.69
N GLN A 461 -32.43 1.20 5.85
CA GLN A 461 -33.55 1.58 6.71
C GLN A 461 -34.83 1.00 6.11
N ALA A 462 -35.67 0.39 6.95
CA ALA A 462 -37.05 0.12 6.54
C ALA A 462 -37.74 1.48 6.40
N GLU A 463 -38.21 1.80 5.20
CA GLU A 463 -38.98 3.01 4.91
C GLU A 463 -40.25 3.14 5.76
#